data_AF-A0AAE4EQQ7-F1
#
_entry.id   AF-A0AAE4EQQ7-F1
#
_cell.length_a   1.000
_cell.length_b   1.000
_cell.length_c   1.000
_cell.angle_alpha   90.00
_cell.angle_beta   90.00
_cell.angle_gamma   90.00
#
_symmetry.space_group_name_H-M   'P 1'
#
loop_
_entity.id
_entity.type
_entity.pdbx_description
1 polymer ?
#
loop_
_entity_poly.entity_id
_entity_poly.type
_entity_poly.pdbx_seq_one_letter_code
_entity_poly.pdbx_strand_id
1 'polypeptide(L)'
;MQRTLAWHGKPVATYEDLPQEDRDRIKKSIDAVYGMFVQPVIEAMIDDRRIHRVTVGLAVKEIPKIIDLLFEYEKNPPKPSPDNPRSRIALQLLEKQQEAKKLNSKVKTSYAETVSVPNLREFNRFLDTNPAFVDYLTKAGIRIFFRSKSANNIGGLYTHADRIVHLEPGVEGERPGIFLRLLLHELGHASFQRMLMTTKPDALNQDEQAFRDAWTVLRRNNGQYLLGLDLGRGRQPDERRKYQAGDFMEFCAENFMHRVTAPGLLNKHLMTINKPGNHVPQDVRDAWRDAIVILDKYVRLLLR
;
A
#
# COMPACT_ATOMS: atom_id res chain seq x y z
N MET A 1 -32.23 -31.36 12.55
CA MET A 1 -32.30 -31.74 13.98
C MET A 1 -31.54 -30.67 14.78
N GLN A 2 -32.22 -29.60 15.21
CA GLN A 2 -31.64 -28.56 16.06
C GLN A 2 -31.69 -29.04 17.52
N ARG A 3 -30.52 -29.09 18.18
CA ARG A 3 -30.42 -29.35 19.63
C ARG A 3 -30.49 -28.02 20.37
N THR A 4 -31.64 -27.72 20.95
CA THR A 4 -31.83 -26.58 21.86
C THR A 4 -31.24 -26.96 23.23
N LEU A 5 -30.22 -26.24 23.68
CA LEU A 5 -29.69 -26.37 25.04
C LEU A 5 -30.57 -25.56 25.98
N ALA A 6 -31.41 -26.23 26.78
CA ALA A 6 -32.21 -25.60 27.81
C ALA A 6 -31.35 -25.30 29.05
N TRP A 7 -31.21 -24.02 29.39
CA TRP A 7 -30.65 -23.58 30.67
C TRP A 7 -31.82 -23.21 31.59
N HIS A 8 -32.02 -23.97 32.68
CA HIS A 8 -33.08 -23.76 33.67
C HIS A 8 -34.54 -23.76 33.16
N GLY A 9 -34.87 -24.54 32.13
CA GLY A 9 -36.26 -24.76 31.72
C GLY A 9 -36.95 -23.56 31.07
N LYS A 10 -36.23 -22.47 30.79
CA LYS A 10 -36.71 -21.38 29.92
C LYS A 10 -36.08 -21.55 28.54
N PRO A 11 -36.84 -21.36 27.44
CA PRO A 11 -36.26 -21.31 26.11
C PRO A 11 -35.24 -20.18 26.07
N VAL A 12 -33.98 -20.53 25.78
CA VAL A 12 -32.92 -19.55 25.55
C VAL A 12 -33.17 -19.01 24.15
N ALA A 13 -33.42 -17.71 24.04
CA ALA A 13 -33.54 -17.02 22.76
C ALA A 13 -32.29 -17.33 21.91
N THR A 14 -32.48 -17.86 20.71
CA THR A 14 -31.38 -18.08 19.77
C THR A 14 -30.94 -16.73 19.18
N TYR A 15 -29.82 -16.73 18.46
CA TYR A 15 -29.41 -15.54 17.71
C TYR A 15 -30.51 -15.08 16.74
N GLU A 16 -31.30 -15.99 16.17
CA GLU A 16 -32.41 -15.63 15.29
C GLU A 16 -33.58 -14.96 16.03
N ASP A 17 -33.72 -15.18 17.33
CA ASP A 17 -34.80 -14.60 18.15
C ASP A 17 -34.50 -13.16 18.62
N LEU A 18 -33.29 -12.66 18.40
CA LEU A 18 -32.88 -11.30 18.79
C LEU A 18 -33.47 -10.23 17.84
N PRO A 19 -33.77 -9.01 18.35
CA PRO A 19 -34.10 -7.86 17.52
C PRO A 19 -33.03 -7.62 16.44
N GLN A 20 -33.44 -7.14 15.26
CA GLN A 20 -32.54 -6.94 14.12
C GLN A 20 -31.33 -6.04 14.47
N GLU A 21 -31.56 -4.97 15.22
CA GLU A 21 -30.50 -4.05 15.67
C GLU A 21 -29.45 -4.76 16.55
N ASP A 22 -29.88 -5.65 17.44
CA ASP A 22 -28.98 -6.45 18.26
C ASP A 22 -28.21 -7.47 17.44
N ARG A 23 -28.86 -8.12 16.46
CA ARG A 23 -28.18 -9.01 15.50
C ARG A 23 -27.12 -8.27 14.72
N ASP A 24 -27.44 -7.08 14.21
CA ASP A 24 -26.47 -6.26 13.45
C ASP A 24 -25.30 -5.80 14.32
N ARG A 25 -25.56 -5.43 15.59
CA ARG A 25 -24.52 -5.08 16.56
C ARG A 25 -23.63 -6.28 16.89
N ILE A 26 -24.22 -7.44 17.13
CA ILE A 26 -23.48 -8.69 17.41
C ILE A 26 -22.67 -9.10 16.19
N LYS A 27 -23.26 -9.07 14.99
CA LYS A 27 -22.57 -9.36 13.73
C LYS A 27 -21.40 -8.42 13.51
N LYS A 28 -21.58 -7.12 13.69
CA LYS A 28 -20.50 -6.12 13.60
C LYS A 28 -19.38 -6.40 14.61
N SER A 29 -19.73 -6.84 15.82
CA SER A 29 -18.76 -7.22 16.85
C SER A 29 -18.01 -8.51 16.51
N ILE A 30 -18.72 -9.51 15.98
CA ILE A 30 -18.13 -10.76 15.50
C ILE A 30 -17.20 -10.49 14.31
N ASP A 31 -17.64 -9.68 13.33
CA ASP A 31 -16.83 -9.29 12.18
C ASP A 31 -15.58 -8.52 12.61
N ALA A 32 -15.71 -7.66 13.63
CA ALA A 32 -14.57 -6.95 14.21
C ALA A 32 -13.59 -7.91 14.92
N VAL A 33 -14.08 -8.81 15.78
CA VAL A 33 -13.24 -9.82 16.45
C VAL A 33 -12.60 -10.76 15.43
N TYR A 34 -13.36 -11.16 14.41
CA TYR A 34 -12.88 -12.03 13.35
C TYR A 34 -11.77 -11.35 12.54
N GLY A 35 -11.98 -10.11 12.09
CA GLY A 35 -10.98 -9.35 11.36
C GLY A 35 -9.73 -9.00 12.18
N MET A 36 -9.89 -8.74 13.49
CA MET A 36 -8.77 -8.33 14.36
C MET A 36 -7.93 -9.50 14.87
N PHE A 37 -8.56 -10.64 15.19
CA PHE A 37 -7.88 -11.74 15.89
C PHE A 37 -7.87 -13.05 15.11
N VAL A 38 -8.96 -13.39 14.43
CA VAL A 38 -9.09 -14.70 13.78
C VAL A 38 -8.43 -14.70 12.41
N GLN A 39 -8.74 -13.73 11.56
CA GLN A 39 -8.20 -13.64 10.20
C GLN A 39 -6.67 -13.53 10.20
N PRO A 40 -6.02 -12.68 11.02
CA PRO A 40 -4.56 -12.61 11.05
C PRO A 40 -3.90 -13.93 11.47
N VAL A 41 -4.51 -14.65 12.42
CA VAL A 41 -4.03 -15.97 12.85
C VAL A 41 -4.17 -16.98 11.72
N ILE A 42 -5.30 -16.99 10.99
CA ILE A 42 -5.50 -17.88 9.84
C ILE A 42 -4.49 -17.58 8.73
N GLU A 43 -4.27 -16.30 8.41
CA GLU A 43 -3.28 -15.86 7.42
C GLU A 43 -1.87 -16.32 7.81
N ALA A 44 -1.47 -16.08 9.07
CA ALA A 44 -0.16 -16.52 9.57
C ALA A 44 -0.02 -18.06 9.60
N MET A 45 -1.11 -18.80 9.87
CA MET A 45 -1.13 -20.26 9.77
C MET A 45 -0.88 -20.73 8.33
N ILE A 46 -1.49 -20.09 7.33
CA ILE A 46 -1.29 -20.39 5.91
C ILE A 46 0.16 -20.06 5.50
N ASP A 47 0.67 -18.93 5.96
CA ASP A 47 2.03 -18.45 5.65
C ASP A 47 3.13 -19.33 6.26
N ASP A 48 2.88 -20.06 7.36
CA ASP A 48 3.84 -21.00 7.97
C ASP A 48 4.21 -22.18 7.04
N ARG A 49 3.68 -22.24 5.80
CA ARG A 49 3.93 -23.24 4.74
C ARG A 49 3.67 -24.70 5.12
N ARG A 50 3.40 -25.01 6.39
CA ARG A 50 3.10 -26.36 6.90
C ARG A 50 1.61 -26.64 7.00
N ILE A 51 0.78 -25.59 6.96
CA ILE A 51 -0.69 -25.70 6.98
C ILE A 51 -1.22 -25.24 5.62
N HIS A 52 -1.28 -26.16 4.66
CA HIS A 52 -1.73 -25.84 3.30
C HIS A 52 -3.23 -25.52 3.23
N ARG A 53 -4.00 -25.89 4.26
CA ARG A 53 -5.42 -25.59 4.37
C ARG A 53 -5.83 -25.50 5.84
N VAL A 54 -6.34 -24.34 6.23
CA VAL A 54 -6.94 -24.17 7.57
C VAL A 54 -8.41 -24.58 7.49
N THR A 55 -8.77 -25.69 8.15
CA THR A 55 -10.17 -26.09 8.29
C THR A 55 -10.81 -25.37 9.48
N VAL A 56 -12.14 -25.25 9.51
CA VAL A 56 -12.86 -24.65 10.65
C VAL A 56 -12.51 -25.36 11.96
N GLY A 57 -12.46 -26.70 11.96
CA GLY A 57 -12.09 -27.48 13.15
C GLY A 57 -10.66 -27.22 13.62
N LEU A 58 -9.71 -27.03 12.69
CA LEU A 58 -8.34 -26.64 13.02
C LEU A 58 -8.29 -25.21 13.59
N ALA A 59 -8.97 -24.26 12.96
CA ALA A 59 -9.03 -22.87 13.42
C ALA A 59 -9.57 -22.77 14.85
N VAL A 60 -10.71 -23.41 15.14
CA VAL A 60 -11.32 -23.44 16.48
C VAL A 60 -10.38 -24.02 17.54
N LYS A 61 -9.56 -25.02 17.17
CA LYS A 61 -8.61 -25.66 18.09
C LYS A 61 -7.34 -24.84 18.33
N GLU A 62 -6.84 -24.16 17.30
CA GLU A 62 -5.51 -23.55 17.32
C GLU A 62 -5.53 -22.06 17.66
N ILE A 63 -6.55 -21.30 17.23
CA ILE A 63 -6.65 -19.85 17.46
C ILE A 63 -6.60 -19.49 18.95
N PRO A 64 -7.41 -20.11 19.85
CA PRO A 64 -7.38 -19.74 21.27
C PRO A 64 -5.98 -19.89 21.88
N LYS A 65 -5.26 -20.96 21.50
CA LYS A 65 -3.91 -21.24 22.01
C LYS A 65 -2.88 -20.24 21.50
N ILE A 66 -3.05 -19.76 20.27
CA ILE A 66 -2.19 -18.72 19.70
C ILE A 66 -2.48 -17.37 20.38
N ILE A 67 -3.75 -17.07 20.67
CA ILE A 67 -4.14 -15.87 21.42
C ILE A 67 -3.58 -15.91 22.85
N ASP A 68 -3.67 -17.04 23.54
CA ASP A 68 -3.08 -17.20 24.88
C ASP A 68 -1.57 -16.92 24.86
N LEU A 69 -0.86 -17.43 23.86
CA LEU A 69 0.58 -17.16 23.67
C LEU A 69 0.86 -15.69 23.38
N LEU A 70 0.01 -15.00 22.61
CA LEU A 70 0.15 -13.56 22.37
C LEU A 70 0.08 -12.77 23.67
N PHE A 71 -0.92 -13.07 24.52
CA PHE A 71 -1.05 -12.42 25.83
C PHE A 71 0.11 -12.75 26.77
N GLU A 72 0.64 -13.97 26.72
CA GLU A 72 1.84 -14.34 27.46
C GLU A 72 3.04 -13.52 27.00
N TYR A 73 3.25 -13.40 25.69
CA TYR A 73 4.40 -12.72 25.09
C TYR A 73 4.35 -11.19 25.25
N GLU A 74 3.14 -10.60 25.33
CA GLU A 74 2.98 -9.18 25.69
C GLU A 74 3.46 -8.89 27.11
N LYS A 75 3.26 -9.83 28.05
CA LYS A 75 3.67 -9.67 29.46
C LYS A 75 5.13 -10.05 29.68
N ASN A 76 5.58 -11.11 29.00
CA ASN A 76 6.90 -11.69 29.17
C ASN A 76 7.53 -11.89 27.79
N PRO A 77 8.56 -11.11 27.41
CA PRO A 77 9.22 -11.26 26.12
C PRO A 77 9.66 -12.72 25.93
N PRO A 78 9.26 -13.36 24.82
CA PRO A 78 9.50 -14.79 24.64
C PRO A 78 10.98 -15.11 24.55
N LYS A 79 11.35 -16.29 25.05
CA LYS A 79 12.52 -17.01 24.52
C LYS A 79 12.08 -17.65 23.20
N PRO A 80 12.67 -17.28 22.05
CA PRO A 80 12.27 -17.84 20.77
C PRO A 80 12.45 -19.36 20.78
N SER A 81 11.35 -20.09 20.65
CA SER A 81 11.35 -21.53 20.37
C SER A 81 10.88 -21.74 18.93
N PRO A 82 11.82 -21.73 17.95
CA PRO A 82 11.48 -21.78 16.54
C PRO A 82 10.80 -23.09 16.13
N ASP A 83 10.84 -24.14 16.95
CA ASP A 83 10.27 -25.44 16.61
C ASP A 83 8.75 -25.53 16.81
N ASN A 84 8.17 -24.68 17.67
CA ASN A 84 6.72 -24.68 17.94
C ASN A 84 5.97 -23.81 16.91
N PRO A 85 5.09 -24.39 16.05
CA PRO A 85 4.33 -23.63 15.06
C PRO A 85 3.49 -22.49 15.65
N ARG A 86 2.89 -22.71 16.84
CA ARG A 86 2.08 -21.68 17.50
C ARG A 86 2.93 -20.50 17.95
N SER A 87 4.11 -20.78 18.51
CA SER A 87 5.06 -19.74 18.90
C SER A 87 5.54 -18.94 17.70
N ARG A 88 5.81 -19.59 16.55
CA ARG A 88 6.17 -18.88 15.31
C ARG A 88 5.05 -17.95 14.85
N ILE A 89 3.81 -18.44 14.80
CA ILE A 89 2.64 -17.63 14.41
C ILE A 89 2.45 -16.45 15.38
N ALA A 90 2.52 -16.69 16.69
CA ALA A 90 2.39 -15.63 17.69
C ALA A 90 3.50 -14.56 17.55
N LEU A 91 4.75 -14.98 17.32
CA LEU A 91 5.87 -14.06 17.07
C LEU A 91 5.66 -13.22 15.80
N GLN A 92 5.19 -13.83 14.70
CA GLN A 92 4.88 -13.11 13.47
C GLN A 92 3.78 -12.06 13.67
N LEU A 93 2.74 -12.38 14.45
CA LEU A 93 1.65 -11.45 14.75
C LEU A 93 2.12 -10.28 15.63
N LEU A 94 2.95 -10.53 16.64
CA LEU A 94 3.55 -9.47 17.46
C LEU A 94 4.44 -8.55 16.63
N GLU A 95 5.28 -9.14 15.78
CA GLU A 95 6.14 -8.39 14.87
C GLU A 95 5.30 -7.51 13.93
N LYS A 96 4.22 -8.05 13.36
CA LYS A 96 3.26 -7.31 12.53
C LYS A 96 2.65 -6.14 13.29
N GLN A 97 2.19 -6.35 14.52
CA GLN A 97 1.65 -5.29 15.36
C GLN A 97 2.70 -4.21 15.70
N GLN A 98 3.95 -4.60 15.98
CA GLN A 98 5.03 -3.67 16.26
C GLN A 98 5.37 -2.82 15.03
N GLU A 99 5.50 -3.42 13.86
CA GLU A 99 5.78 -2.70 12.61
C GLU A 99 4.61 -1.79 12.20
N ALA A 100 3.36 -2.21 12.40
CA ALA A 100 2.18 -1.39 12.16
C ALA A 100 2.11 -0.20 13.14
N LYS A 101 2.45 -0.40 14.43
CA LYS A 101 2.58 0.69 15.42
C LYS A 101 3.68 1.68 15.02
N LYS A 102 4.84 1.17 14.57
CA LYS A 102 5.95 2.00 14.06
C LYS A 102 5.55 2.81 12.82
N LEU A 103 4.72 2.25 11.95
CA LEU A 103 4.18 2.99 10.80
C LEU A 103 3.22 4.09 11.25
N ASN A 104 2.26 3.75 12.13
CA ASN A 104 1.27 4.67 12.65
C ASN A 104 1.83 5.84 13.46
N SER A 105 3.02 5.69 14.05
CA SER A 105 3.69 6.80 14.73
C SER A 105 4.29 7.84 13.76
N LYS A 106 4.44 7.49 12.47
CA LYS A 106 5.00 8.38 11.44
C LYS A 106 3.93 8.97 10.55
N VAL A 107 3.01 8.14 10.07
CA VAL A 107 1.94 8.55 9.15
C VAL A 107 0.64 7.91 9.65
N LYS A 108 -0.45 8.67 9.62
CA LYS A 108 -1.76 8.16 10.04
C LYS A 108 -2.24 7.10 9.05
N THR A 109 -2.49 5.88 9.54
CA THR A 109 -3.00 4.79 8.71
C THR A 109 -4.24 4.13 9.30
N SER A 110 -5.03 3.48 8.43
CA SER A 110 -6.12 2.57 8.79
C SER A 110 -5.77 1.18 8.28
N TYR A 111 -5.97 0.16 9.12
CA TYR A 111 -5.72 -1.25 8.80
C TYR A 111 -4.27 -1.62 8.45
N ALA A 112 -3.27 -0.92 9.02
CA ALA A 112 -1.86 -1.28 8.79
C ALA A 112 -1.52 -2.69 9.27
N GLU A 113 -2.23 -3.21 10.27
CA GLU A 113 -2.11 -4.57 10.77
C GLU A 113 -2.52 -5.65 9.76
N THR A 114 -3.13 -5.28 8.63
CA THR A 114 -3.40 -6.24 7.56
C THR A 114 -2.21 -6.40 6.62
N VAL A 115 -1.27 -5.44 6.61
CA VAL A 115 -0.09 -5.45 5.73
C VAL A 115 0.96 -6.46 6.18
N SER A 116 1.48 -7.25 5.25
CA SER A 116 2.50 -8.26 5.56
C SER A 116 3.73 -7.62 6.23
N VAL A 117 4.37 -8.36 7.13
CA VAL A 117 5.57 -7.87 7.84
C VAL A 117 6.67 -7.39 6.89
N PRO A 118 7.02 -8.12 5.80
CA PRO A 118 8.01 -7.64 4.84
C PRO A 118 7.67 -6.28 4.22
N ASN A 119 6.39 -6.06 3.89
CA ASN A 119 5.90 -4.83 3.27
C ASN A 119 5.90 -3.66 4.28
N LEU A 120 5.45 -3.90 5.52
CA LEU A 120 5.53 -2.91 6.59
C LEU A 120 6.97 -2.49 6.87
N ARG A 121 7.90 -3.45 6.92
CA ARG A 121 9.34 -3.19 7.13
C ARG A 121 9.95 -2.36 6.01
N GLU A 122 9.67 -2.72 4.77
CA GLU A 122 10.21 -1.97 3.63
C GLU A 122 9.68 -0.55 3.62
N PHE A 123 8.38 -0.35 3.85
CA PHE A 123 7.82 1.00 3.91
C PHE A 123 8.31 1.78 5.13
N ASN A 124 8.40 1.16 6.31
CA ASN A 124 8.97 1.79 7.49
C ASN A 124 10.42 2.23 7.25
N ARG A 125 11.23 1.39 6.62
CA ARG A 125 12.61 1.72 6.24
C ARG A 125 12.65 2.90 5.28
N PHE A 126 11.78 2.89 4.26
CA PHE A 126 11.66 4.02 3.34
C PHE A 126 11.32 5.31 4.08
N LEU A 127 10.38 5.30 5.01
CA LEU A 127 10.05 6.50 5.80
C LEU A 127 11.18 6.92 6.75
N ASP A 128 11.91 5.96 7.34
CA ASP A 128 13.07 6.23 8.21
C ASP A 128 14.20 6.93 7.44
N THR A 129 14.41 6.58 6.16
CA THR A 129 15.45 7.19 5.33
C THR A 129 15.02 8.50 4.66
N ASN A 130 13.73 8.86 4.73
CA ASN A 130 13.18 10.05 4.09
C ASN A 130 12.30 10.86 5.09
N PRO A 131 12.87 11.42 6.17
CA PRO A 131 12.09 12.11 7.21
C PRO A 131 11.37 13.36 6.70
N ALA A 132 11.91 14.08 5.70
CA ALA A 132 11.24 15.20 5.05
C ALA A 132 9.91 14.78 4.42
N PHE A 133 9.82 13.54 3.93
CA PHE A 133 8.59 13.01 3.35
C PHE A 133 7.53 12.76 4.41
N VAL A 134 7.93 12.22 5.56
CA VAL A 134 7.04 12.03 6.72
C VAL A 134 6.49 13.37 7.21
N ASP A 135 7.36 14.38 7.29
CA ASP A 135 6.97 15.75 7.66
C ASP A 135 5.97 16.34 6.67
N TYR A 136 6.21 16.21 5.36
CA TYR A 136 5.28 16.63 4.32
C TYR A 136 3.92 15.94 4.46
N LEU A 137 3.89 14.59 4.55
CA LEU A 137 2.64 13.83 4.64
C LEU A 137 1.83 14.25 5.87
N THR A 138 2.52 14.43 7.01
CA THR A 138 1.89 14.86 8.27
C THR A 138 1.33 16.27 8.17
N LYS A 139 2.12 17.25 7.70
CA LYS A 139 1.68 18.64 7.54
C LYS A 139 0.55 18.80 6.53
N ALA A 140 0.60 18.04 5.44
CA ALA A 140 -0.45 17.99 4.44
C ALA A 140 -1.71 17.24 4.92
N GLY A 141 -1.62 16.52 6.05
CA GLY A 141 -2.73 15.74 6.60
C GLY A 141 -3.09 14.52 5.75
N ILE A 142 -2.13 13.97 5.00
CA ILE A 142 -2.33 12.77 4.18
C ILE A 142 -2.47 11.55 5.09
N ARG A 143 -3.43 10.68 4.78
CA ARG A 143 -3.68 9.42 5.50
C ARG A 143 -3.63 8.25 4.52
N ILE A 144 -3.31 7.07 5.02
CA ILE A 144 -3.28 5.83 4.21
C ILE A 144 -4.34 4.86 4.70
N PHE A 145 -5.20 4.37 3.82
CA PHE A 145 -6.23 3.40 4.12
C PHE A 145 -5.94 2.10 3.37
N PHE A 146 -5.46 1.08 4.10
CA PHE A 146 -5.25 -0.26 3.55
C PHE A 146 -6.57 -1.03 3.44
N ARG A 147 -6.70 -1.89 2.42
CA ARG A 147 -7.92 -2.67 2.11
C ARG A 147 -9.17 -1.82 1.88
N SER A 148 -9.02 -0.70 1.20
CA SER A 148 -10.14 0.17 0.90
C SER A 148 -10.99 -0.34 -0.25
N LYS A 149 -12.29 -0.50 -0.01
CA LYS A 149 -13.27 -0.82 -1.07
C LYS A 149 -13.35 0.26 -2.16
N SER A 150 -12.95 1.50 -1.85
CA SER A 150 -12.91 2.60 -2.83
C SER A 150 -11.86 2.36 -3.93
N ALA A 151 -10.84 1.54 -3.66
CA ALA A 151 -9.79 1.17 -4.62
C ALA A 151 -10.01 -0.21 -5.26
N ASN A 152 -11.21 -0.80 -5.13
CA ASN A 152 -11.45 -2.17 -5.58
C ASN A 152 -11.28 -2.32 -7.11
N ASN A 153 -10.44 -3.26 -7.53
CA ASN A 153 -10.02 -3.55 -8.90
C ASN A 153 -9.21 -2.46 -9.63
N ILE A 154 -8.67 -1.47 -8.90
CA ILE A 154 -7.83 -0.41 -9.51
C ILE A 154 -6.43 -0.31 -8.88
N GLY A 155 -6.11 -1.15 -7.90
CA GLY A 155 -4.83 -1.17 -7.18
C GLY A 155 -4.75 -0.11 -6.09
N GLY A 156 -4.97 1.15 -6.44
CA GLY A 156 -4.94 2.28 -5.51
C GLY A 156 -5.76 3.47 -6.01
N LEU A 157 -5.97 4.43 -5.11
CA LEU A 157 -6.64 5.69 -5.41
C LEU A 157 -6.23 6.75 -4.40
N TYR A 158 -5.87 7.94 -4.85
CA TYR A 158 -5.81 9.12 -4.01
C TYR A 158 -7.03 10.04 -4.17
N THR A 159 -7.66 10.39 -3.05
CA THR A 159 -8.83 11.28 -3.00
C THR A 159 -8.46 12.65 -2.44
N HIS A 160 -8.56 13.69 -3.27
CA HIS A 160 -8.19 15.06 -2.89
C HIS A 160 -9.06 15.65 -1.77
N ALA A 161 -10.35 15.28 -1.72
CA ALA A 161 -11.33 15.88 -0.80
C ALA A 161 -11.05 15.54 0.67
N ASP A 162 -10.67 14.30 0.96
CA ASP A 162 -10.44 13.78 2.31
C ASP A 162 -8.95 13.46 2.59
N ARG A 163 -8.09 13.64 1.58
CA ARG A 163 -6.64 13.46 1.61
C ARG A 163 -6.24 12.04 2.00
N ILE A 164 -6.93 11.05 1.45
CA ILE A 164 -6.69 9.64 1.74
C ILE A 164 -6.06 8.97 0.51
N VAL A 165 -4.99 8.22 0.75
CA VAL A 165 -4.46 7.20 -0.16
C VAL A 165 -5.13 5.87 0.18
N HIS A 166 -5.95 5.38 -0.74
CA HIS A 166 -6.65 4.12 -0.65
C HIS A 166 -5.84 3.04 -1.38
N LEU A 167 -5.60 1.91 -0.73
CA LEU A 167 -5.04 0.72 -1.38
C LEU A 167 -6.07 -0.41 -1.43
N GLU A 168 -6.13 -1.09 -2.56
CA GLU A 168 -7.04 -2.20 -2.83
C GLU A 168 -6.83 -3.37 -1.86
N PRO A 169 -7.89 -4.10 -1.44
CA PRO A 169 -7.72 -5.36 -0.74
C PRO A 169 -6.95 -6.41 -1.55
N GLY A 170 -5.99 -7.07 -0.92
CA GLY A 170 -5.14 -8.10 -1.51
C GLY A 170 -3.74 -7.61 -1.89
N VAL A 171 -3.54 -6.30 -2.09
CA VAL A 171 -2.21 -5.75 -2.43
C VAL A 171 -1.25 -5.82 -1.24
N GLU A 172 -1.79 -5.93 -0.02
CA GLU A 172 -1.02 -5.96 1.21
C GLU A 172 -0.14 -7.22 1.37
N GLY A 173 -0.43 -8.27 0.60
CA GLY A 173 0.34 -9.51 0.50
C GLY A 173 1.24 -9.61 -0.74
N GLU A 174 1.27 -8.59 -1.62
CA GLU A 174 2.14 -8.58 -2.78
C GLU A 174 3.63 -8.56 -2.38
N ARG A 175 4.50 -8.87 -3.34
CA ARG A 175 5.95 -8.81 -3.11
C ARG A 175 6.36 -7.38 -2.67
N PRO A 176 7.32 -7.23 -1.74
CA PRO A 176 7.66 -5.94 -1.15
C PRO A 176 7.91 -4.81 -2.15
N GLY A 177 8.75 -5.05 -3.16
CA GLY A 177 9.00 -4.04 -4.20
C GLY A 177 7.79 -3.69 -5.07
N ILE A 178 6.80 -4.59 -5.24
CA ILE A 178 5.55 -4.29 -5.96
C ILE A 178 4.64 -3.42 -5.08
N PHE A 179 4.45 -3.84 -3.83
CA PHE A 179 3.66 -3.11 -2.85
C PHE A 179 4.16 -1.67 -2.67
N LEU A 180 5.48 -1.50 -2.46
CA LEU A 180 6.07 -0.18 -2.25
C LEU A 180 5.87 0.73 -3.47
N ARG A 181 5.99 0.19 -4.70
CA ARG A 181 5.77 0.96 -5.93
C ARG A 181 4.31 1.39 -6.07
N LEU A 182 3.36 0.48 -5.85
CA LEU A 182 1.94 0.83 -5.86
C LEU A 182 1.63 1.94 -4.85
N LEU A 183 2.12 1.80 -3.61
CA LEU A 183 1.90 2.80 -2.56
C LEU A 183 2.55 4.15 -2.91
N LEU A 184 3.77 4.16 -3.46
CA LEU A 184 4.45 5.39 -3.85
C LEU A 184 3.86 6.05 -5.10
N HIS A 185 3.20 5.29 -5.97
CA HIS A 185 2.40 5.85 -7.05
C HIS A 185 1.26 6.70 -6.48
N GLU A 186 0.44 6.13 -5.59
CA GLU A 186 -0.65 6.89 -4.95
C GLU A 186 -0.15 8.06 -4.10
N LEU A 187 0.93 7.86 -3.35
CA LEU A 187 1.57 8.94 -2.61
C LEU A 187 2.16 10.00 -3.55
N GLY A 188 2.50 9.68 -4.79
CA GLY A 188 2.89 10.62 -5.83
C GLY A 188 1.77 11.60 -6.18
N HIS A 189 0.53 11.13 -6.28
CA HIS A 189 -0.65 12.01 -6.40
C HIS A 189 -0.83 12.89 -5.16
N ALA A 190 -0.65 12.32 -3.97
CA ALA A 190 -0.82 13.04 -2.69
C ALA A 190 0.29 14.06 -2.39
N SER A 191 1.48 13.88 -3.00
CA SER A 191 2.68 14.67 -2.72
C SER A 191 3.16 15.46 -3.93
N PHE A 192 3.95 14.84 -4.82
CA PHE A 192 4.57 15.49 -5.96
C PHE A 192 3.57 16.25 -6.82
N GLN A 193 2.49 15.60 -7.25
CA GLN A 193 1.46 16.25 -8.08
C GLN A 193 0.84 17.45 -7.35
N ARG A 194 0.51 17.29 -6.07
CA ARG A 194 -0.04 18.39 -5.26
C ARG A 194 0.96 19.55 -5.17
N MET A 195 2.23 19.28 -4.87
CA MET A 195 3.27 20.32 -4.80
C MET A 195 3.46 21.02 -6.14
N LEU A 196 3.44 20.28 -7.24
CA LEU A 196 3.58 20.84 -8.58
C LEU A 196 2.42 21.78 -8.92
N MET A 197 1.19 21.48 -8.48
CA MET A 197 -0.03 22.17 -8.92
C MET A 197 -0.64 23.17 -7.92
N THR A 198 -0.29 23.15 -6.63
CA THR A 198 -1.01 23.94 -5.59
C THR A 198 -0.26 25.13 -5.02
N THR A 199 0.98 25.37 -5.42
CA THR A 199 1.80 26.47 -4.88
C THR A 199 1.75 27.71 -5.78
N LYS A 200 1.36 28.84 -5.17
CA LYS A 200 1.19 30.24 -5.67
C LYS A 200 1.85 30.66 -7.01
N PRO A 201 1.27 31.67 -7.71
CA PRO A 201 1.22 31.76 -9.17
C PRO A 201 2.53 32.04 -9.94
N ASP A 202 3.63 32.42 -9.30
CA ASP A 202 4.67 33.14 -10.05
C ASP A 202 5.93 32.31 -10.40
N ALA A 203 6.26 31.26 -9.63
CA ALA A 203 7.46 30.44 -9.86
C ALA A 203 7.18 28.94 -10.06
N LEU A 204 6.09 28.41 -9.50
CA LEU A 204 5.75 26.97 -9.56
C LEU A 204 4.75 26.67 -10.70
N ASN A 205 4.11 27.71 -11.25
CA ASN A 205 3.40 27.62 -12.53
C ASN A 205 4.34 27.30 -13.70
N GLN A 206 5.61 27.72 -13.64
CA GLN A 206 6.59 27.43 -14.71
C GLN A 206 7.02 25.96 -14.70
N ASP A 207 7.24 25.38 -13.52
CA ASP A 207 7.56 23.95 -13.41
C ASP A 207 6.36 23.10 -13.85
N GLU A 208 5.13 23.43 -13.42
CA GLU A 208 3.94 22.69 -13.87
C GLU A 208 3.82 22.77 -15.40
N GLN A 209 3.92 23.97 -15.97
CA GLN A 209 3.81 24.17 -17.41
C GLN A 209 4.90 23.40 -18.17
N ALA A 210 6.17 23.51 -17.75
CA ALA A 210 7.27 22.79 -18.39
C ALA A 210 7.10 21.26 -18.27
N PHE A 211 6.60 20.76 -17.13
CA PHE A 211 6.32 19.33 -16.97
C PHE A 211 5.16 18.87 -17.87
N ARG A 212 4.13 19.71 -18.02
CA ARG A 212 2.97 19.47 -18.90
C ARG A 212 3.34 19.55 -20.39
N ASP A 213 4.22 20.46 -20.76
CA ASP A 213 4.76 20.57 -22.11
C ASP A 213 5.60 19.34 -22.46
N ALA A 214 6.47 18.92 -21.53
CA ALA A 214 7.20 17.66 -21.66
C ALA A 214 6.25 16.47 -21.82
N TRP A 215 5.23 16.34 -20.96
CA TRP A 215 4.21 15.29 -21.10
C TRP A 215 3.50 15.33 -22.46
N THR A 216 3.17 16.51 -22.97
CA THR A 216 2.52 16.69 -24.28
C THR A 216 3.36 16.15 -25.42
N VAL A 217 4.69 16.27 -25.34
CA VAL A 217 5.62 15.64 -26.30
C VAL A 217 5.70 14.13 -26.07
N LEU A 218 5.89 13.70 -24.81
CA LEU A 218 6.14 12.30 -24.47
C LEU A 218 4.93 11.38 -24.66
N ARG A 219 3.71 11.90 -24.55
CA ARG A 219 2.46 11.14 -24.73
C ARG A 219 2.14 10.82 -26.20
N ARG A 220 2.81 11.48 -27.15
CA ARG A 220 2.60 11.24 -28.59
C ARG A 220 2.82 9.76 -28.93
N ASN A 221 2.17 9.30 -29.98
CA ASN A 221 2.25 7.90 -30.43
C ASN A 221 1.97 6.91 -29.29
N ASN A 222 0.92 7.18 -28.50
CA ASN A 222 0.49 6.37 -27.35
C ASN A 222 1.58 6.12 -26.30
N GLY A 223 2.46 7.11 -26.08
CA GLY A 223 3.49 7.03 -25.05
C GLY A 223 4.65 6.11 -25.40
N GLN A 224 4.93 5.83 -26.68
CA GLN A 224 6.03 4.93 -27.07
C GLN A 224 7.41 5.31 -26.50
N TYR A 225 7.60 6.59 -26.13
CA TYR A 225 8.84 7.10 -25.55
C TYR A 225 8.84 7.14 -24.01
N LEU A 226 7.72 6.77 -23.37
CA LEU A 226 7.60 6.65 -21.93
C LEU A 226 8.27 5.35 -21.46
N LEU A 227 8.77 5.32 -20.22
CA LEU A 227 9.48 4.16 -19.69
C LEU A 227 8.60 2.89 -19.69
N GLY A 228 7.37 2.99 -19.20
CA GLY A 228 6.46 1.86 -19.06
C GLY A 228 7.04 0.74 -18.19
N LEU A 229 7.37 1.03 -16.93
CA LEU A 229 7.99 0.04 -16.05
C LEU A 229 7.01 -1.10 -15.74
N ASP A 230 7.50 -2.33 -15.80
CA ASP A 230 6.75 -3.50 -15.33
C ASP A 230 6.67 -3.48 -13.79
N LEU A 231 5.45 -3.40 -13.28
CA LEU A 231 5.15 -3.43 -11.84
C LEU A 231 4.66 -4.81 -11.36
N GLY A 232 4.74 -5.84 -12.20
CA GLY A 232 4.29 -7.19 -11.88
C GLY A 232 2.81 -7.39 -12.22
N ARG A 233 1.99 -7.75 -11.24
CA ARG A 233 0.57 -8.09 -11.48
C ARG A 233 -0.19 -6.84 -11.94
N GLY A 234 -0.79 -6.89 -13.12
CA GLY A 234 -1.55 -5.79 -13.71
C GLY A 234 -1.06 -5.44 -15.11
N ARG A 235 -0.88 -4.13 -15.35
CA ARG A 235 -0.54 -3.58 -16.67
C ARG A 235 0.88 -3.97 -17.11
N GLN A 236 0.97 -4.53 -18.32
CA GLN A 236 2.23 -4.75 -19.02
C GLN A 236 2.91 -3.41 -19.40
N PRO A 237 4.21 -3.40 -19.74
CA PRO A 237 4.93 -2.19 -20.13
C PRO A 237 4.21 -1.29 -21.15
N ASP A 238 3.64 -1.87 -22.21
CA ASP A 238 2.89 -1.11 -23.22
C ASP A 238 1.60 -0.49 -22.68
N GLU A 239 0.90 -1.20 -21.81
CA GLU A 239 -0.32 -0.70 -21.17
C GLU A 239 0.01 0.40 -20.16
N ARG A 240 1.15 0.30 -19.46
CA ARG A 240 1.68 1.35 -18.58
C ARG A 240 2.07 2.60 -19.36
N ARG A 241 2.70 2.46 -20.53
CA ARG A 241 2.97 3.60 -21.43
C ARG A 241 1.68 4.30 -21.84
N LYS A 242 0.67 3.54 -22.27
CA LYS A 242 -0.65 4.08 -22.63
C LYS A 242 -1.32 4.77 -21.44
N TYR A 243 -1.23 4.19 -20.25
CA TYR A 243 -1.75 4.76 -19.01
C TYR A 243 -1.12 6.12 -18.71
N GLN A 244 0.21 6.20 -18.71
CA GLN A 244 0.95 7.47 -18.52
C GLN A 244 0.68 8.49 -19.64
N ALA A 245 0.46 8.05 -20.87
CA ALA A 245 0.14 8.93 -22.00
C ALA A 245 -1.32 9.43 -21.98
N GLY A 246 -2.21 8.70 -21.31
CA GLY A 246 -3.64 9.01 -21.23
C GLY A 246 -3.93 10.20 -20.33
N ASP A 247 -3.24 10.30 -19.21
CA ASP A 247 -3.52 11.29 -18.16
C ASP A 247 -2.21 11.89 -17.60
N PHE A 248 -2.18 13.22 -17.50
CA PHE A 248 -1.06 13.96 -16.94
C PHE A 248 -0.83 13.66 -15.46
N MET A 249 -1.91 13.42 -14.70
CA MET A 249 -1.84 13.10 -13.28
C MET A 249 -1.14 11.74 -13.08
N GLU A 250 -1.46 10.78 -13.93
CA GLU A 250 -0.81 9.46 -13.95
C GLU A 250 0.65 9.54 -14.38
N PHE A 251 0.96 10.39 -15.36
CA PHE A 251 2.34 10.70 -15.70
C PHE A 251 3.13 11.26 -14.51
N CYS A 252 2.53 12.14 -13.71
CA CYS A 252 3.16 12.68 -12.50
C CYS A 252 3.47 11.57 -11.47
N ALA A 253 2.45 10.78 -11.11
CA ALA A 253 2.58 9.73 -10.10
C ALA A 253 3.55 8.61 -10.52
N GLU A 254 3.45 8.14 -11.77
CA GLU A 254 4.33 7.10 -12.31
C GLU A 254 5.80 7.56 -12.33
N ASN A 255 6.09 8.77 -12.81
CA ASN A 255 7.46 9.26 -12.84
C ASN A 255 8.04 9.51 -11.45
N PHE A 256 7.25 10.04 -10.51
CA PHE A 256 7.67 10.13 -9.11
C PHE A 256 8.05 8.75 -8.56
N MET A 257 7.16 7.77 -8.69
CA MET A 257 7.39 6.40 -8.24
C MET A 257 8.62 5.77 -8.91
N HIS A 258 8.82 5.94 -10.22
CA HIS A 258 10.01 5.47 -10.93
C HIS A 258 11.29 6.11 -10.38
N ARG A 259 11.28 7.42 -10.16
CA ARG A 259 12.47 8.13 -9.70
C ARG A 259 12.88 7.68 -8.30
N VAL A 260 11.91 7.40 -7.44
CA VAL A 260 12.14 6.96 -6.06
C VAL A 260 12.56 5.49 -5.98
N THR A 261 11.88 4.59 -6.71
CA THR A 261 12.05 3.14 -6.54
C THR A 261 12.93 2.47 -7.60
N ALA A 262 13.14 3.12 -8.74
CA ALA A 262 13.86 2.56 -9.88
C ALA A 262 14.74 3.60 -10.60
N PRO A 263 15.52 4.43 -9.88
CA PRO A 263 16.32 5.50 -10.50
C PRO A 263 17.31 4.95 -11.55
N GLY A 264 17.87 3.76 -11.32
CA GLY A 264 18.78 3.12 -12.27
C GLY A 264 18.10 2.72 -13.59
N LEU A 265 16.84 2.25 -13.55
CA LEU A 265 16.09 1.90 -14.75
C LEU A 265 15.67 3.14 -15.53
N LEU A 266 15.23 4.20 -14.83
CA LEU A 266 14.93 5.48 -15.44
C LEU A 266 16.19 6.07 -16.10
N ASN A 267 17.32 6.08 -15.42
CA ASN A 267 18.60 6.54 -15.99
C ASN A 267 19.00 5.71 -17.21
N LYS A 268 18.86 4.38 -17.16
CA LYS A 268 19.16 3.50 -18.30
C LYS A 268 18.25 3.80 -19.51
N HIS A 269 16.98 4.08 -19.28
CA HIS A 269 16.05 4.52 -20.33
C HIS A 269 16.51 5.84 -20.95
N LEU A 270 16.85 6.84 -20.11
CA LEU A 270 17.36 8.13 -20.58
C LEU A 270 18.66 7.99 -21.38
N MET A 271 19.58 7.11 -20.96
CA MET A 271 20.79 6.81 -21.73
C MET A 271 20.45 6.15 -23.07
N THR A 272 19.44 5.28 -23.11
CA THR A 272 19.03 4.57 -24.31
C THR A 272 18.42 5.53 -25.34
N ILE A 273 17.49 6.39 -24.93
CA ILE A 273 16.90 7.40 -25.82
C ILE A 273 17.95 8.41 -26.29
N ASN A 274 18.97 8.70 -25.49
CA ASN A 274 20.03 9.65 -25.84
C ASN A 274 21.18 9.04 -26.65
N LYS A 275 21.23 7.72 -26.82
CA LYS A 275 22.33 7.04 -27.52
C LYS A 275 22.50 7.57 -28.95
N PRO A 276 23.73 7.87 -29.40
CA PRO A 276 24.00 8.19 -30.80
C PRO A 276 23.50 7.09 -31.74
N GLY A 277 22.87 7.48 -32.85
CA GLY A 277 22.28 6.55 -33.83
C GLY A 277 20.89 6.02 -33.46
N ASN A 278 20.34 6.36 -32.29
CA ASN A 278 18.94 6.04 -31.98
C ASN A 278 17.99 7.04 -32.68
N HIS A 279 16.99 6.57 -33.42
CA HIS A 279 16.04 7.41 -34.18
C HIS A 279 14.96 8.09 -33.31
N VAL A 280 15.29 8.41 -32.06
CA VAL A 280 14.40 9.16 -31.16
C VAL A 280 14.47 10.65 -31.52
N PRO A 281 13.32 11.30 -31.80
CA PRO A 281 13.25 12.74 -32.11
C PRO A 281 13.92 13.63 -31.06
N GLN A 282 14.47 14.76 -31.49
CA GLN A 282 15.19 15.68 -30.59
C GLN A 282 14.27 16.29 -29.52
N ASP A 283 13.04 16.68 -29.89
CA ASP A 283 12.05 17.22 -28.97
C ASP A 283 11.66 16.23 -27.86
N VAL A 284 11.63 14.93 -28.15
CA VAL A 284 11.42 13.87 -27.14
C VAL A 284 12.58 13.81 -26.14
N ARG A 285 13.82 13.97 -26.61
CA ARG A 285 15.01 13.98 -25.74
C ARG A 285 15.00 15.21 -24.83
N ASP A 286 14.64 16.37 -25.37
CA ASP A 286 14.53 17.62 -24.63
C ASP A 286 13.38 17.56 -23.62
N ALA A 287 12.22 17.04 -24.00
CA ALA A 287 11.09 16.81 -23.09
C ALA A 287 11.46 15.91 -21.91
N TRP A 288 12.19 14.81 -22.14
CA TRP A 288 12.69 13.98 -21.06
C TRP A 288 13.69 14.70 -20.17
N ARG A 289 14.55 15.57 -20.72
CA ARG A 289 15.48 16.39 -19.94
C ARG A 289 14.72 17.31 -19.00
N ASP A 290 13.72 18.02 -19.51
CA ASP A 290 12.92 18.98 -18.75
C ASP A 290 12.13 18.27 -17.65
N ALA A 291 11.48 17.16 -17.99
CA ALA A 291 10.76 16.33 -17.01
C ALA A 291 11.68 15.88 -15.87
N ILE A 292 12.89 15.40 -16.18
CA ILE A 292 13.83 14.91 -15.15
C ILE A 292 14.36 16.04 -14.27
N VAL A 293 14.63 17.22 -14.82
CA VAL A 293 15.06 18.38 -14.02
C VAL A 293 14.01 18.74 -12.97
N ILE A 294 12.75 18.80 -13.38
CA ILE A 294 11.62 19.09 -12.48
C ILE A 294 11.47 17.96 -11.47
N LEU A 295 11.45 16.71 -11.92
CA LEU A 295 11.31 15.56 -11.04
C LEU A 295 12.40 15.50 -9.96
N ASP A 296 13.66 15.76 -10.33
CA ASP A 296 14.79 15.81 -9.41
C ASP A 296 14.67 16.93 -8.38
N LYS A 297 14.18 18.11 -8.80
CA LYS A 297 13.92 19.23 -7.90
C LYS A 297 12.93 18.84 -6.81
N TYR A 298 11.77 18.28 -7.19
CA TYR A 298 10.72 17.95 -6.22
C TYR A 298 11.04 16.70 -5.40
N VAL A 299 11.69 15.69 -5.98
CA VAL A 299 12.16 14.53 -5.21
C VAL A 299 13.16 14.96 -4.14
N ARG A 300 14.06 15.91 -4.43
CA ARG A 300 14.95 16.48 -3.40
C ARG A 300 14.16 17.20 -2.31
N LEU A 301 13.17 18.02 -2.67
CA LEU A 301 12.33 18.73 -1.69
C LEU A 301 11.49 17.77 -0.81
N LEU A 302 11.05 16.65 -1.37
CA LEU A 302 10.21 15.69 -0.66
C LEU A 302 11.02 14.69 0.17
N LEU A 303 12.21 14.30 -0.28
CA LEU A 303 12.93 13.15 0.27
C LEU A 303 14.23 13.51 1.00
N ARG A 304 14.73 14.75 0.91
CA ARG A 304 15.95 15.21 1.59
C ARG A 304 15.66 16.39 2.50
#